data_AF-A0A525CYQ2-F1
#
_entry.id   AF-A0A525CYQ2-F1
#
_cell.length_a   1.000
_cell.length_b   1.000
_cell.length_c   1.000
_cell.angle_alpha   90.00
_cell.angle_beta   90.00
_cell.angle_gamma   90.00
#
_symmetry.space_group_name_H-M   'P 1'
#
loop_
_entity.id
_entity.type
_entity.pdbx_description
1 polymer ?
#
loop_
_entity_poly.entity_id
_entity_poly.type
_entity_poly.pdbx_seq_one_letter_code
_entity_poly.pdbx_strand_id
1 'polypeptide(L)'
;MQKEFNSKDQEKLFDILSNLTGHLQADSEKEEKSIQDLQLNLADTLSGINIETVKNNILFYENSDLFFPEKIKTPRLNKIEEISSRVSKETMEPNLRVFVRESPVRSSQLKGSVPAWARGAAVEKTFGPFTNKDSKKLWFDFYRIKRLTALYLEGENDPAILFNVSVKKRIIIKKLPPIIDPALNYKAIPDSVWINSKLLASNSPPGYYTGIKIKSGTISLSNAPKLIDNKLTVTGNTLVTVNLVLDQPEVTDADKTSPYGIDTRNAELNLPTSLNFHFSKSVSSINEIGGNTNWLVYGHKATFEWDNSKPPTFNSGLNRILIPFKCSEQHFAVNECKSP
;
A
#
# COMPACT_ATOMS: atom_id res chain seq x y z
N MET A 1 21.03 32.94 -6.01
CA MET A 1 21.84 32.10 -6.91
C MET A 1 20.89 31.09 -7.56
N GLN A 2 20.28 31.46 -8.69
CA GLN A 2 19.43 30.58 -9.49
C GLN A 2 20.33 29.45 -10.03
N LYS A 3 20.10 28.22 -9.58
CA LYS A 3 20.74 27.06 -10.20
C LYS A 3 20.07 26.88 -11.57
N GLU A 4 20.86 27.08 -12.62
CA GLU A 4 20.45 26.75 -13.98
C GLU A 4 19.92 25.32 -14.05
N PHE A 5 18.76 25.21 -14.67
CA PHE A 5 18.05 23.96 -14.88
C PHE A 5 18.87 23.05 -15.82
N ASN A 6 19.03 21.77 -15.49
CA ASN A 6 19.69 20.82 -16.39
C ASN A 6 18.69 20.34 -17.44
N SER A 7 18.75 20.89 -18.66
CA SER A 7 17.87 20.61 -19.82
C SER A 7 17.53 19.12 -20.01
N LYS A 8 18.46 18.23 -19.66
CA LYS A 8 18.32 16.76 -19.75
C LYS A 8 17.26 16.15 -18.83
N ASP A 9 16.97 16.77 -17.68
CA ASP A 9 15.95 16.26 -16.75
C ASP A 9 14.53 16.69 -17.15
N GLN A 10 14.41 17.87 -17.77
CA GLN A 10 13.17 18.37 -18.38
C GLN A 10 12.75 17.46 -19.53
N GLU A 11 13.70 17.17 -20.43
CA GLU A 11 13.49 16.31 -21.59
C GLU A 11 13.02 14.90 -21.16
N LYS A 12 13.67 14.32 -20.15
CA LYS A 12 13.24 13.04 -19.59
C LYS A 12 11.84 13.08 -18.97
N LEU A 13 11.50 14.15 -18.24
CA LEU A 13 10.17 14.28 -17.65
C LEU A 13 9.10 14.42 -18.74
N PHE A 14 9.38 15.23 -19.76
CA PHE A 14 8.56 15.38 -20.94
C PHE A 14 8.32 14.02 -21.62
N ASP A 15 9.37 13.24 -21.87
CA ASP A 15 9.26 11.92 -22.50
C ASP A 15 8.33 10.99 -21.70
N ILE A 16 8.44 10.98 -20.38
CA ILE A 16 7.59 10.12 -19.54
C ILE A 16 6.14 10.58 -19.58
N LEU A 17 5.89 11.87 -19.41
CA LEU A 17 4.54 12.42 -19.42
C LEU A 17 3.87 12.21 -20.78
N SER A 18 4.62 12.41 -21.87
CA SER A 18 4.18 12.15 -23.25
C SER A 18 3.83 10.69 -23.46
N ASN A 19 4.68 9.76 -23.02
CA ASN A 19 4.41 8.33 -23.14
C ASN A 19 3.20 7.89 -22.29
N LEU A 20 3.12 8.32 -21.03
CA LEU A 20 2.08 7.89 -20.10
C LEU A 20 0.71 8.51 -20.37
N THR A 21 0.67 9.76 -20.82
CA THR A 21 -0.58 10.55 -20.87
C THR A 21 -0.92 11.12 -22.24
N GLY A 22 0.04 11.16 -23.17
CA GLY A 22 -0.15 11.79 -24.48
C GLY A 22 -1.27 11.14 -25.30
N HIS A 23 -1.39 9.81 -25.18
CA HIS A 23 -2.32 8.98 -25.95
C HIS A 23 -3.68 8.75 -25.28
N LEU A 24 -3.90 9.35 -24.11
CA LEU A 24 -5.20 9.27 -23.45
C LEU A 24 -6.27 10.01 -24.25
N GLN A 25 -7.44 9.42 -24.38
CA GLN A 25 -8.59 10.03 -25.05
C GLN A 25 -9.41 10.83 -24.05
N ALA A 26 -9.94 11.95 -24.52
CA ALA A 26 -10.90 12.77 -23.80
C ALA A 26 -12.02 13.10 -24.77
N ASP A 27 -13.24 12.72 -24.38
CA ASP A 27 -14.47 12.94 -25.15
C ASP A 27 -15.23 14.17 -24.62
N SER A 28 -14.79 14.75 -23.50
CA SER A 28 -15.36 15.97 -22.90
C SER A 28 -14.30 16.90 -22.32
N GLU A 29 -14.64 18.18 -22.15
CA GLU A 29 -13.77 19.16 -21.50
C GLU A 29 -13.43 18.77 -20.05
N LYS A 30 -14.36 18.11 -19.36
CA LYS A 30 -14.17 17.59 -18.00
C LYS A 30 -13.08 16.52 -17.96
N GLU A 31 -13.07 15.61 -18.94
CA GLU A 31 -12.04 14.59 -19.06
C GLU A 31 -10.68 15.19 -19.41
N GLU A 32 -10.65 16.18 -20.32
CA GLU A 32 -9.41 16.88 -20.65
C GLU A 32 -8.81 17.57 -19.41
N LYS A 33 -9.66 18.20 -18.58
CA LYS A 33 -9.23 18.79 -17.30
C LYS A 33 -8.69 17.73 -16.34
N SER A 34 -9.35 16.58 -16.23
CA SER A 34 -8.90 15.46 -15.41
C SER A 34 -7.53 14.90 -15.85
N ILE A 35 -7.27 14.85 -17.16
CA ILE A 35 -5.96 14.48 -17.72
C ILE A 35 -4.90 15.53 -17.36
N GLN A 36 -5.23 16.82 -17.42
CA GLN A 36 -4.30 17.89 -17.02
C GLN A 36 -3.97 17.80 -15.52
N ASP A 37 -4.98 17.56 -14.68
CA ASP A 37 -4.77 17.34 -13.24
C ASP A 37 -3.86 16.13 -13.01
N LEU A 38 -4.05 15.03 -13.75
CA LEU A 38 -3.15 13.88 -13.72
C LEU A 38 -1.72 14.27 -14.11
N GLN A 39 -1.52 15.01 -15.21
CA GLN A 39 -0.20 15.41 -15.69
C GLN A 39 0.56 16.24 -14.65
N LEU A 40 -0.12 17.18 -13.99
CA LEU A 40 0.47 17.97 -12.89
C LEU A 40 0.90 17.06 -11.73
N ASN A 41 0.03 16.14 -11.29
CA ASN A 41 0.33 15.23 -10.20
C ASN A 41 1.47 14.24 -10.52
N LEU A 42 1.56 13.79 -11.77
CA LEU A 42 2.67 12.98 -12.27
C LEU A 42 3.95 13.78 -12.29
N ALA A 43 3.92 15.02 -12.79
CA ALA A 43 5.10 15.88 -12.86
C ALA A 43 5.70 16.13 -11.46
N ASP A 44 4.85 16.43 -10.47
CA ASP A 44 5.26 16.59 -9.08
C ASP A 44 5.85 15.29 -8.49
N THR A 45 5.21 14.16 -8.76
CA THR A 45 5.63 12.86 -8.21
C THR A 45 6.94 12.35 -8.83
N LEU A 46 7.10 12.52 -10.14
CA LEU A 46 8.24 11.99 -10.91
C LEU A 46 9.50 12.83 -10.75
N SER A 47 9.37 14.11 -10.43
CA SER A 47 10.51 15.03 -10.27
C SER A 47 11.46 14.65 -9.13
N GLY A 48 11.04 13.78 -8.21
CA GLY A 48 11.85 13.22 -7.13
C GLY A 48 12.27 11.75 -7.27
N ILE A 49 11.80 11.01 -8.28
CA ILE A 49 11.97 9.55 -8.39
C ILE A 49 13.02 9.19 -9.46
N ASN A 50 13.79 8.11 -9.23
CA ASN A 50 14.55 7.48 -10.30
C ASN A 50 13.60 6.81 -11.31
N ILE A 51 13.48 7.46 -12.46
CA ILE A 51 12.52 7.27 -13.56
C ILE A 51 12.39 5.82 -14.04
N GLU A 52 13.46 5.02 -13.95
CA GLU A 52 13.48 3.61 -14.38
C GLU A 52 12.46 2.73 -13.65
N THR A 53 12.05 3.10 -12.44
CA THR A 53 11.11 2.31 -11.64
C THR A 53 9.65 2.40 -12.08
N VAL A 54 9.29 3.38 -12.93
CA VAL A 54 7.93 3.58 -13.44
C VAL A 54 7.67 2.73 -14.68
N LYS A 55 8.69 2.55 -15.54
CA LYS A 55 8.58 1.80 -16.81
C LYS A 55 8.49 0.28 -16.64
N ASN A 56 9.01 -0.28 -15.55
CA ASN A 56 9.18 -1.74 -15.39
C ASN A 56 7.89 -2.59 -15.29
N ASN A 57 6.68 -2.02 -15.39
CA ASN A 57 5.43 -2.80 -15.31
C ASN A 57 4.39 -2.47 -16.40
N ILE A 58 4.72 -1.63 -17.37
CA ILE A 58 3.81 -1.31 -18.47
C ILE A 58 3.91 -2.45 -19.50
N LEU A 59 2.77 -3.01 -19.94
CA LEU A 59 2.79 -4.11 -20.89
C LEU A 59 3.37 -3.66 -22.25
N PHE A 60 4.16 -4.54 -22.87
CA PHE A 60 5.03 -4.36 -24.05
C PHE A 60 4.40 -3.83 -25.36
N TYR A 61 3.16 -3.33 -25.37
CA TYR A 61 2.46 -2.85 -26.57
C TYR A 61 2.77 -1.38 -26.93
N GLU A 62 3.41 -0.63 -26.04
CA GLU A 62 3.82 0.76 -26.27
C GLU A 62 4.94 0.93 -27.30
N ASN A 63 5.55 -0.17 -27.77
CA ASN A 63 6.52 -0.14 -28.87
C ASN A 63 5.84 -0.11 -30.26
N SER A 64 4.51 -0.01 -30.33
CA SER A 64 3.79 0.18 -31.59
C SER A 64 3.85 1.64 -32.05
N ASP A 65 3.96 1.85 -33.36
CA ASP A 65 3.88 3.16 -34.02
C ASP A 65 2.64 3.99 -33.63
N LEU A 66 1.59 3.33 -33.12
CA LEU A 66 0.39 3.99 -32.59
C LEU A 66 0.68 4.94 -31.44
N PHE A 67 1.74 4.68 -30.68
CA PHE A 67 2.13 5.39 -29.46
C PHE A 67 3.35 6.29 -29.64
N PHE A 68 3.78 6.55 -30.88
CA PHE A 68 4.88 7.48 -31.09
C PHE A 68 4.49 8.93 -30.76
N PRO A 69 5.41 9.74 -30.20
CA PRO A 69 5.12 11.13 -29.81
C PRO A 69 4.54 11.99 -30.94
N GLU A 70 4.90 11.74 -32.19
CA GLU A 70 4.42 12.47 -33.37
C GLU A 70 2.93 12.24 -33.64
N LYS A 71 2.32 11.21 -33.01
CA LYS A 71 0.89 10.93 -33.09
C LYS A 71 0.08 11.60 -31.97
N ILE A 72 0.72 12.32 -31.05
CA ILE A 72 0.07 13.08 -29.99
C ILE A 72 -0.46 14.41 -30.57
N LYS A 73 -1.67 14.83 -30.18
CA LYS A 73 -2.25 16.11 -30.62
C LYS A 73 -1.36 17.27 -30.16
N THR A 74 -1.03 18.20 -31.07
CA THR A 74 -0.13 19.35 -30.81
C THR A 74 -0.50 20.18 -29.59
N PRO A 75 -1.79 20.54 -29.34
CA PRO A 75 -2.16 21.28 -28.13
C PRO A 75 -1.79 20.55 -26.83
N ARG A 76 -1.81 19.21 -26.85
CA ARG A 76 -1.44 18.41 -25.68
C ARG A 76 0.07 18.33 -25.49
N LEU A 77 0.83 18.20 -26.58
CA LEU A 77 2.31 18.25 -26.52
C LEU A 77 2.79 19.57 -25.91
N ASN A 78 2.27 20.70 -26.39
CA ASN A 78 2.63 22.03 -25.87
C ASN A 78 2.34 22.15 -24.37
N LYS A 79 1.24 21.53 -23.90
CA LYS A 79 0.88 21.54 -22.48
C LYS A 79 1.77 20.66 -21.62
N ILE A 80 2.15 19.49 -22.13
CA ILE A 80 3.12 18.61 -21.46
C ILE A 80 4.47 19.31 -21.36
N GLU A 81 4.89 20.00 -22.43
CA GLU A 81 6.10 20.82 -22.45
C GLU A 81 6.04 21.94 -21.40
N GLU A 82 4.95 22.72 -21.37
CA GLU A 82 4.69 23.76 -20.38
C GLU A 82 4.77 23.21 -18.94
N ILE A 83 4.12 22.07 -18.66
CA ILE A 83 4.16 21.43 -17.34
C ILE A 83 5.58 20.98 -16.98
N SER A 84 6.27 20.31 -17.90
CA SER A 84 7.63 19.81 -17.67
C SER A 84 8.64 20.94 -17.42
N SER A 85 8.45 22.10 -18.06
CA SER A 85 9.29 23.29 -17.85
C SER A 85 9.07 23.96 -16.50
N ARG A 86 7.84 23.86 -15.95
CA ARG A 86 7.44 24.52 -14.70
C ARG A 86 7.94 23.83 -13.45
N VAL A 87 8.22 22.53 -13.51
CA VAL A 87 8.67 21.80 -12.32
C VAL A 87 10.12 22.17 -12.00
N SER A 88 10.28 23.20 -11.19
CA SER A 88 11.56 23.63 -10.62
C SER A 88 11.93 22.67 -9.50
N LYS A 89 13.11 22.04 -9.60
CA LYS A 89 13.68 21.17 -8.56
C LYS A 89 13.93 21.96 -7.26
N GLU A 90 12.91 22.14 -6.44
CA GLU A 90 13.15 21.88 -5.03
C GLU A 90 13.30 20.36 -4.91
N THR A 91 14.48 19.92 -4.51
CA THR A 91 14.78 18.51 -4.21
C THR A 91 14.00 18.06 -2.98
N MET A 92 12.67 18.11 -3.06
CA MET A 92 11.79 17.46 -2.12
C MET A 92 11.78 15.98 -2.45
N GLU A 93 12.11 15.18 -1.45
CA GLU A 93 12.02 13.73 -1.55
C GLU A 93 10.59 13.35 -1.96
N PRO A 94 10.41 12.43 -2.91
CA PRO A 94 9.09 12.06 -3.38
C PRO A 94 8.30 11.49 -2.18
N ASN A 95 7.16 12.11 -1.91
CA ASN A 95 6.22 11.67 -0.88
C ASN A 95 5.18 10.69 -1.43
N LEU A 96 5.09 10.57 -2.76
CA LEU A 96 4.21 9.69 -3.49
C LEU A 96 5.00 8.79 -4.44
N ARG A 97 4.41 7.65 -4.78
CA ARG A 97 4.84 6.76 -5.87
C ARG A 97 3.63 6.41 -6.71
N VAL A 98 3.77 6.42 -8.03
CA VAL A 98 2.66 6.14 -8.95
C VAL A 98 2.77 4.73 -9.55
N PHE A 99 1.60 4.12 -9.80
CA PHE A 99 1.44 2.90 -10.56
C PHE A 99 0.33 3.07 -11.59
N VAL A 100 0.59 2.61 -12.83
CA VAL A 100 -0.42 2.55 -13.89
C VAL A 100 -1.06 1.16 -13.85
N ARG A 101 -2.35 1.14 -13.53
CA ARG A 101 -3.17 -0.05 -13.41
C ARG A 101 -4.02 -0.22 -14.65
N GLU A 102 -4.13 -1.45 -15.14
CA GLU A 102 -4.90 -1.80 -16.35
C GLU A 102 -6.15 -2.63 -16.05
N SER A 103 -6.34 -3.04 -14.79
CA SER A 103 -7.49 -3.83 -14.35
C SER A 103 -8.40 -3.00 -13.42
N PRO A 104 -9.74 -3.07 -13.56
CA PRO A 104 -10.66 -2.34 -12.69
C PRO A 104 -10.67 -2.87 -11.23
N VAL A 105 -10.24 -4.11 -11.01
CA VAL A 105 -10.15 -4.73 -9.68
C VAL A 105 -8.73 -4.61 -9.15
N ARG A 106 -8.58 -4.31 -7.85
CA ARG A 106 -7.28 -4.32 -7.15
C ARG A 106 -7.06 -5.66 -6.46
N SER A 107 -6.17 -6.48 -7.00
CA SER A 107 -5.79 -7.76 -6.42
C SER A 107 -4.31 -8.05 -6.68
N SER A 108 -3.62 -8.56 -5.66
CA SER A 108 -2.26 -9.07 -5.82
C SER A 108 -2.18 -10.35 -6.66
N GLN A 109 -3.33 -10.97 -6.96
CA GLN A 109 -3.43 -12.17 -7.80
C GLN A 109 -3.50 -11.84 -9.30
N LEU A 110 -3.82 -10.58 -9.64
CA LEU A 110 -3.99 -10.15 -11.03
C LEU A 110 -2.76 -9.36 -11.50
N LYS A 111 -2.17 -9.77 -12.62
CA LYS A 111 -1.10 -9.01 -13.27
C LYS A 111 -1.63 -7.64 -13.71
N GLY A 112 -0.82 -6.59 -13.56
CA GLY A 112 -1.22 -5.23 -13.94
C GLY A 112 -2.25 -4.58 -13.00
N SER A 113 -2.58 -5.22 -11.88
CA SER A 113 -3.57 -4.72 -10.91
C SER A 113 -2.94 -4.00 -9.72
N VAL A 114 -2.02 -4.66 -9.00
CA VAL A 114 -1.27 -4.07 -7.88
C VAL A 114 0.20 -4.49 -8.00
N PRO A 115 1.17 -3.56 -7.98
CA PRO A 115 2.57 -3.92 -8.11
C PRO A 115 3.08 -4.57 -6.82
N ALA A 116 4.13 -5.38 -6.94
CA ALA A 116 4.70 -6.11 -5.80
C ALA A 116 5.05 -5.20 -4.60
N TRP A 117 5.55 -3.99 -4.87
CA TRP A 117 5.95 -3.02 -3.85
C TRP A 117 4.79 -2.29 -3.16
N ALA A 118 3.56 -2.36 -3.70
CA ALA A 118 2.37 -1.70 -3.14
C ALA A 118 1.34 -2.70 -2.57
N ARG A 119 1.69 -3.99 -2.48
CA ARG A 119 0.79 -5.01 -1.94
C ARG A 119 0.45 -4.68 -0.48
N GLY A 120 -0.84 -4.50 -0.19
CA GLY A 120 -1.32 -4.11 1.14
C GLY A 120 -1.20 -2.62 1.46
N ALA A 121 -0.61 -1.81 0.57
CA ALA A 121 -0.56 -0.36 0.75
C ALA A 121 -1.90 0.28 0.37
N ALA A 122 -2.34 1.26 1.15
CA ALA A 122 -3.51 2.06 0.81
C ALA A 122 -3.18 3.00 -0.36
N VAL A 123 -4.10 3.10 -1.32
CA VAL A 123 -4.02 4.11 -2.37
C VAL A 123 -4.45 5.44 -1.78
N GLU A 124 -3.61 6.46 -1.98
CA GLU A 124 -3.88 7.84 -1.53
C GLU A 124 -4.92 8.49 -2.46
N LYS A 125 -4.74 8.32 -3.76
CA LYS A 125 -5.63 8.86 -4.79
C LYS A 125 -5.51 8.06 -6.08
N THR A 126 -6.59 8.06 -6.85
CA THR A 126 -6.66 7.43 -8.16
C THR A 126 -7.21 8.41 -9.17
N PHE A 127 -6.56 8.48 -10.32
CA PHE A 127 -7.12 9.14 -11.50
C PHE A 127 -7.54 8.10 -12.53
N GLY A 128 -8.62 8.36 -13.23
CA GLY A 128 -9.20 7.47 -14.24
C GLY A 128 -10.48 6.76 -13.76
N PRO A 129 -11.01 5.80 -14.55
CA PRO A 129 -10.38 5.26 -15.74
C PRO A 129 -10.27 6.27 -16.89
N PHE A 130 -9.10 6.32 -17.54
CA PHE A 130 -8.94 7.00 -18.82
C PHE A 130 -8.93 5.97 -19.95
N THR A 131 -9.50 6.32 -21.09
CA THR A 131 -9.40 5.49 -22.29
C THR A 131 -8.08 5.80 -22.99
N ASN A 132 -7.28 4.79 -23.27
CA ASN A 132 -6.08 4.95 -24.10
C ASN A 132 -6.46 4.79 -25.58
N LYS A 133 -5.56 5.15 -26.50
CA LYS A 133 -5.80 5.06 -27.95
C LYS A 133 -6.11 3.64 -28.45
N ASP A 134 -5.67 2.61 -27.73
CA ASP A 134 -6.03 1.19 -27.96
C ASP A 134 -7.34 0.77 -27.26
N SER A 135 -8.15 1.73 -26.81
CA SER A 135 -9.41 1.53 -26.09
C SER A 135 -9.29 0.87 -24.70
N LYS A 136 -8.07 0.59 -24.21
CA LYS A 136 -7.89 0.08 -22.85
C LYS A 136 -8.20 1.15 -21.82
N LYS A 137 -8.66 0.72 -20.64
CA LYS A 137 -8.88 1.59 -19.49
C LYS A 137 -7.66 1.59 -18.59
N LEU A 138 -7.15 2.78 -18.29
CA LEU A 138 -5.99 2.99 -17.43
C LEU A 138 -6.38 3.76 -16.17
N TRP A 139 -5.87 3.32 -15.03
CA TRP A 139 -5.97 4.02 -13.75
C TRP A 139 -4.58 4.37 -13.25
N PHE A 140 -4.44 5.56 -12.68
CA PHE A 140 -3.19 6.03 -12.10
C PHE A 140 -3.33 6.07 -10.59
N ASP A 141 -2.80 5.04 -9.93
CA ASP A 141 -2.86 4.88 -8.47
C ASP A 141 -1.62 5.49 -7.83
N PHE A 142 -1.82 6.48 -6.95
CA PHE A 142 -0.75 7.13 -6.20
C PHE A 142 -0.72 6.58 -4.77
N TYR A 143 0.48 6.21 -4.32
CA TYR A 143 0.73 5.63 -3.01
C TYR A 143 1.65 6.53 -2.22
N ARG A 144 1.28 6.84 -0.97
CA ARG A 144 2.13 7.63 -0.08
C ARG A 144 3.32 6.83 0.43
N ILE A 145 4.52 7.37 0.25
CA ILE A 145 5.76 6.82 0.80
C ILE A 145 5.86 7.26 2.26
N LYS A 146 5.67 6.33 3.19
CA LYS A 146 5.81 6.57 4.63
C LYS A 146 7.17 6.09 5.15
N ARG A 147 7.82 6.93 5.96
CA ARG A 147 9.07 6.57 6.67
C ARG A 147 8.76 6.03 8.07
N LEU A 148 8.61 4.72 8.14
CA LEU A 148 8.35 3.98 9.38
C LEU A 148 9.65 3.67 10.12
N THR A 149 9.61 3.63 11.44
CA THR A 149 10.70 3.12 12.26
C THR A 149 10.74 1.59 12.11
N ALA A 150 11.93 1.01 11.97
CA ALA A 150 12.11 -0.43 11.86
C ALA A 150 12.83 -0.98 13.10
N LEU A 151 12.37 -2.13 13.58
CA LEU A 151 13.03 -2.93 14.60
C LEU A 151 13.55 -4.22 13.96
N TYR A 152 14.83 -4.51 14.15
CA TYR A 152 15.53 -5.65 13.56
C TYR A 152 15.85 -6.70 14.63
N LEU A 153 15.92 -7.97 14.22
CA LEU A 153 16.49 -9.04 15.03
C LEU A 153 17.99 -9.16 14.73
N GLU A 154 18.78 -9.47 15.75
CA GLU A 154 20.22 -9.65 15.60
C GLU A 154 20.59 -10.75 14.58
N GLY A 155 21.37 -10.36 13.57
CA GLY A 155 21.79 -11.22 12.46
C GLY A 155 20.81 -11.26 11.29
N GLU A 156 19.65 -10.59 11.39
CA GLU A 156 18.68 -10.50 10.31
C GLU A 156 18.85 -9.21 9.50
N ASN A 157 18.79 -9.33 8.18
CA ASN A 157 18.90 -8.19 7.28
C ASN A 157 17.58 -7.42 7.16
N ASP A 158 16.47 -8.14 7.22
CA ASP A 158 15.12 -7.62 7.06
C ASP A 158 14.55 -7.17 8.42
N PRO A 159 13.84 -6.03 8.47
CA PRO A 159 13.09 -5.64 9.66
C PRO A 159 12.13 -6.74 10.12
N ALA A 160 12.04 -6.96 11.42
CA ALA A 160 11.02 -7.83 12.02
C ALA A 160 9.66 -7.12 12.02
N ILE A 161 9.65 -5.83 12.36
CA ILE A 161 8.45 -4.99 12.40
C ILE A 161 8.80 -3.56 12.00
N LEU A 162 7.90 -2.91 11.26
CA LEU A 162 7.95 -1.48 10.95
C LEU A 162 6.69 -0.79 11.48
N PHE A 163 6.85 0.35 12.12
CA PHE A 163 5.75 1.07 12.76
C PHE A 163 6.05 2.57 12.88
N ASN A 164 5.01 3.36 13.14
CA ASN A 164 5.13 4.79 13.34
C ASN A 164 5.10 5.12 14.84
N VAL A 165 5.88 6.11 15.27
CA VAL A 165 6.01 6.53 16.69
C VAL A 165 5.97 8.06 16.79
N SER A 166 5.54 8.58 17.93
CA SER A 166 5.47 10.02 18.21
C SER A 166 6.82 10.66 18.57
N VAL A 167 7.85 9.86 18.83
CA VAL A 167 9.17 10.38 19.24
C VAL A 167 9.94 10.99 18.06
N LYS A 168 10.89 11.87 18.38
CA LYS A 168 11.72 12.54 17.38
C LYS A 168 12.51 11.51 16.57
N LYS A 169 12.35 11.55 15.26
CA LYS A 169 13.05 10.69 14.30
C LYS A 169 14.26 11.40 13.72
N ARG A 170 15.37 10.67 13.57
CA ARG A 170 16.59 11.15 12.90
C ARG A 170 16.80 10.35 11.62
N ILE A 171 16.95 11.03 10.49
CA ILE A 171 17.29 10.41 9.21
C ILE A 171 18.80 10.59 9.00
N ILE A 172 19.57 9.51 9.14
CA ILE A 172 21.02 9.53 8.93
C ILE A 172 21.35 9.07 7.51
N ILE A 173 20.77 7.94 7.08
CA ILE A 173 20.95 7.39 5.74
C ILE A 173 19.59 7.39 5.03
N LYS A 174 19.50 8.06 3.87
CA LYS A 174 18.24 8.24 3.13
C LYS A 174 17.54 6.93 2.75
N LYS A 175 18.32 5.88 2.48
CA LYS A 175 17.81 4.56 2.10
C LYS A 175 17.37 3.69 3.29
N LEU A 176 17.66 4.12 4.52
CA LEU A 176 17.32 3.37 5.72
C LEU A 176 16.11 3.97 6.44
N PRO A 177 15.37 3.14 7.20
CA PRO A 177 14.38 3.62 8.14
C PRO A 177 14.94 4.70 9.08
N PRO A 178 14.13 5.71 9.47
CA PRO A 178 14.51 6.68 10.48
C PRO A 178 14.89 6.00 11.80
N ILE A 179 15.89 6.57 12.46
CA ILE A 179 16.40 6.12 13.75
C ILE A 179 15.68 6.88 14.86
N ILE A 180 15.39 6.17 15.93
CA ILE A 180 14.89 6.70 17.20
C ILE A 180 15.83 6.28 18.32
N ASP A 181 15.75 6.96 19.47
CA ASP A 181 16.52 6.56 20.64
C ASP A 181 16.08 5.18 21.14
N PRO A 182 17.03 4.29 21.49
CA PRO A 182 16.70 2.99 22.07
C PRO A 182 15.92 3.12 23.38
N ALA A 183 14.80 2.40 23.47
CA ALA A 183 13.96 2.31 24.65
C ALA A 183 13.42 0.89 24.83
N LEU A 184 12.97 0.57 26.05
CA LEU A 184 12.29 -0.69 26.36
C LEU A 184 10.83 -0.70 25.88
N ASN A 185 10.23 0.47 25.69
CA ASN A 185 8.81 0.60 25.35
C ASN A 185 8.62 1.65 24.26
N TYR A 186 7.89 1.29 23.22
CA TYR A 186 7.49 2.19 22.15
C TYR A 186 5.97 2.24 22.06
N LYS A 187 5.44 3.46 21.91
CA LYS A 187 4.02 3.69 21.64
C LYS A 187 3.83 3.94 20.15
N ALA A 188 3.11 3.03 19.49
CA ALA A 188 2.73 3.20 18.10
C ALA A 188 1.52 4.16 18.01
N ILE A 189 1.62 5.12 17.10
CA ILE A 189 0.56 6.11 16.82
C ILE A 189 -0.41 5.60 15.74
N PRO A 190 -1.62 6.20 15.58
CA PRO A 190 -2.55 5.81 14.53
C PRO A 190 -1.89 5.83 13.14
N ASP A 191 -1.69 4.66 12.55
CA ASP A 191 -1.07 4.44 11.23
C ASP A 191 -1.17 2.93 10.85
N SER A 192 -0.22 2.43 10.08
CA SER A 192 0.00 1.03 9.76
C SER A 192 1.21 0.48 10.51
N VAL A 193 1.10 -0.79 10.89
CA VAL A 193 2.20 -1.63 11.37
C VAL A 193 2.44 -2.71 10.33
N TRP A 194 3.69 -2.91 9.95
CA TRP A 194 4.10 -3.91 8.97
C TRP A 194 4.95 -4.95 9.67
N ILE A 195 4.47 -6.19 9.67
CA ILE A 195 5.09 -7.30 10.39
C ILE A 195 5.71 -8.23 9.36
N ASN A 196 6.96 -8.66 9.55
CA ASN A 196 7.54 -9.69 8.70
C ASN A 196 6.63 -10.93 8.77
N SER A 197 6.10 -11.37 7.62
CA SER A 197 5.06 -12.39 7.56
C SER A 197 5.51 -13.72 8.17
N LYS A 198 6.82 -14.02 8.18
CA LYS A 198 7.38 -15.22 8.84
C LYS A 198 7.13 -15.27 10.34
N LEU A 199 6.98 -14.10 11.00
CA LEU A 199 6.68 -14.02 12.43
C LEU A 199 5.23 -14.43 12.73
N LEU A 200 4.33 -14.33 11.75
CA LEU A 200 2.93 -14.73 11.88
C LEU A 200 2.69 -16.15 11.36
N ALA A 201 3.28 -16.50 10.21
CA ALA A 201 3.21 -17.84 9.63
C ALA A 201 4.58 -18.25 9.09
N SER A 202 5.14 -19.32 9.64
CA SER A 202 6.51 -19.78 9.36
C SER A 202 6.75 -20.19 7.89
N ASN A 203 5.70 -20.61 7.17
CA ASN A 203 5.76 -20.96 5.76
C ASN A 203 5.68 -19.75 4.80
N SER A 204 5.73 -18.51 5.32
CA SER A 204 5.74 -17.31 4.49
C SER A 204 7.06 -17.16 3.72
N PRO A 205 7.04 -16.67 2.46
CA PRO A 205 8.24 -16.34 1.72
C PRO A 205 9.10 -15.27 2.43
N PRO A 206 10.44 -15.30 2.27
CA PRO A 206 11.31 -14.23 2.77
C PRO A 206 10.97 -12.88 2.11
N GLY A 207 11.20 -11.78 2.84
CA GLY A 207 10.94 -10.42 2.38
C GLY A 207 9.45 -10.02 2.31
N TYR A 208 8.53 -10.89 2.74
CA TYR A 208 7.09 -10.58 2.74
C TYR A 208 6.68 -9.93 4.06
N TYR A 209 5.78 -8.97 3.97
CA TYR A 209 5.25 -8.23 5.11
C TYR A 209 3.72 -8.24 5.11
N THR A 210 3.16 -8.36 6.31
CA THR A 210 1.73 -8.21 6.59
C THR A 210 1.50 -6.82 7.17
N GLY A 211 0.78 -5.96 6.43
CA GLY A 211 0.38 -4.64 6.88
C GLY A 211 -0.97 -4.68 7.60
N ILE A 212 -1.05 -4.03 8.75
CA ILE A 212 -2.26 -3.91 9.57
C ILE A 212 -2.47 -2.44 9.95
N LYS A 213 -3.69 -1.92 9.81
CA LYS A 213 -4.03 -0.57 10.29
C LYS A 213 -4.35 -0.60 11.77
N ILE A 214 -3.86 0.41 12.50
CA ILE A 214 -3.99 0.51 13.94
C ILE A 214 -4.49 1.89 14.36
N LYS A 215 -5.28 1.94 15.42
CA LYS A 215 -5.58 3.17 16.17
C LYS A 215 -4.48 3.48 17.16
N SER A 216 -3.87 2.45 17.75
CA SER A 216 -2.74 2.58 18.66
C SER A 216 -2.04 1.23 18.85
N GLY A 217 -0.87 1.24 19.49
CA GLY A 217 -0.24 0.00 19.94
C GLY A 217 0.94 0.22 20.86
N THR A 218 1.40 -0.85 21.49
CA THR A 218 2.61 -0.88 22.31
C THR A 218 3.55 -1.96 21.81
N ILE A 219 4.84 -1.62 21.77
CA ILE A 219 5.93 -2.57 21.54
C ILE A 219 6.82 -2.53 22.76
N SER A 220 6.82 -3.61 23.54
CA SER A 220 7.58 -3.75 24.79
C SER A 220 8.67 -4.78 24.63
N LEU A 221 9.87 -4.47 25.12
CA LEU A 221 11.06 -5.30 24.96
C LEU A 221 11.58 -5.71 26.34
N SER A 222 11.98 -6.97 26.49
CA SER A 222 12.58 -7.45 27.74
C SER A 222 13.98 -6.88 28.02
N ASN A 223 14.70 -6.47 26.96
CA ASN A 223 15.99 -5.77 27.05
C ASN A 223 16.03 -4.61 26.05
N ALA A 224 16.83 -3.59 26.34
CA ALA A 224 16.95 -2.43 25.47
C ALA A 224 17.63 -2.82 24.14
N PRO A 225 17.14 -2.33 22.99
CA PRO A 225 17.79 -2.55 21.70
C PRO A 225 19.09 -1.74 21.60
N LYS A 226 19.93 -2.09 20.64
CA LYS A 226 21.16 -1.37 20.31
C LYS A 226 21.08 -0.79 18.91
N LEU A 227 21.80 0.30 18.67
CA LEU A 227 22.04 0.78 17.32
C LEU A 227 23.27 0.06 16.75
N ILE A 228 23.04 -0.82 15.77
CA ILE A 228 24.09 -1.55 15.06
C ILE A 228 23.94 -1.18 13.59
N ASP A 229 24.98 -0.63 12.97
CA ASP A 229 24.97 -0.18 11.56
C ASP A 229 23.77 0.73 11.21
N ASN A 230 23.44 1.65 12.12
CA ASN A 230 22.28 2.56 12.01
C ASN A 230 20.91 1.85 11.97
N LYS A 231 20.83 0.60 12.44
CA LYS A 231 19.60 -0.17 12.63
C LYS A 231 19.29 -0.32 14.12
N LEU A 232 18.03 -0.15 14.49
CA LEU A 232 17.55 -0.43 15.84
C LEU A 232 17.36 -1.95 15.98
N THR A 233 18.31 -2.61 16.64
CA THR A 233 18.43 -4.07 16.65
C THR A 233 18.24 -4.62 18.06
N VAL A 234 17.38 -5.63 18.21
CA VAL A 234 17.25 -6.39 19.46
C VAL A 234 18.20 -7.57 19.46
N THR A 235 18.81 -7.86 20.61
CA THR A 235 19.69 -9.02 20.82
C THR A 235 18.89 -10.33 20.78
N GLY A 236 19.54 -11.45 20.47
CA GLY A 236 18.87 -12.74 20.29
C GLY A 236 18.01 -13.25 21.47
N ASN A 237 18.30 -12.82 22.70
CA ASN A 237 17.56 -13.18 23.92
C ASN A 237 16.43 -12.20 24.29
N THR A 238 16.19 -11.16 23.49
CA THR A 238 15.15 -10.17 23.76
C THR A 238 13.79 -10.67 23.29
N LEU A 239 12.84 -10.76 24.21
CA LEU A 239 11.44 -10.98 23.89
C LEU A 239 10.80 -9.63 23.55
N VAL A 240 10.18 -9.56 22.38
CA VAL A 240 9.38 -8.41 21.93
C VAL A 240 7.92 -8.77 22.04
N THR A 241 7.17 -8.03 22.84
CA THR A 241 5.72 -8.15 22.99
C THR A 241 5.03 -6.99 22.29
N VAL A 242 4.10 -7.30 21.40
CA VAL A 242 3.37 -6.31 20.60
C VAL A 242 1.89 -6.42 20.90
N ASN A 243 1.27 -5.31 21.29
CA ASN A 243 -0.16 -5.21 21.52
C ASN A 243 -0.73 -4.12 20.62
N LEU A 244 -1.66 -4.47 19.73
CA LEU A 244 -2.22 -3.55 18.74
C LEU A 244 -3.71 -3.40 18.94
N VAL A 245 -4.19 -2.15 18.88
CA VAL A 245 -5.61 -1.82 18.75
C VAL A 245 -5.87 -1.53 17.28
N LEU A 246 -6.68 -2.37 16.64
CA LEU A 246 -6.88 -2.38 15.20
C LEU A 246 -7.84 -1.27 14.76
N ASP A 247 -7.51 -0.66 13.64
CA ASP A 247 -8.39 0.31 13.00
C ASP A 247 -9.33 -0.40 12.02
N GLN A 248 -10.62 -0.12 12.16
CA GLN A 248 -11.67 -0.75 11.37
C GLN A 248 -11.94 0.10 10.13
N PRO A 249 -12.04 -0.50 8.94
CA PRO A 249 -12.34 0.26 7.74
C PRO A 249 -13.75 0.85 7.82
N GLU A 250 -13.89 2.15 7.55
CA GLU A 250 -15.18 2.78 7.34
C GLU A 250 -15.65 2.57 5.89
N VAL A 251 -16.93 2.28 5.70
CA VAL A 251 -17.55 2.19 4.37
C VAL A 251 -18.05 3.57 3.97
N THR A 252 -17.29 4.28 3.13
CA THR A 252 -17.56 5.70 2.82
C THR A 252 -18.07 5.95 1.41
N ASP A 253 -17.99 4.97 0.51
CA ASP A 253 -18.16 5.14 -0.95
C ASP A 253 -19.36 4.37 -1.53
N ALA A 254 -20.22 3.80 -0.70
CA ALA A 254 -21.42 3.10 -1.15
C ALA A 254 -22.49 4.10 -1.65
N ASP A 255 -22.75 4.11 -2.96
CA ASP A 255 -23.92 4.81 -3.53
C ASP A 255 -25.20 4.12 -3.04
N LYS A 256 -25.94 4.84 -2.18
CA LYS A 256 -27.19 4.38 -1.58
C LYS A 256 -28.35 4.29 -2.59
N THR A 257 -28.24 5.01 -3.71
CA THR A 257 -29.28 5.10 -4.75
C THR A 257 -29.10 4.09 -5.87
N SER A 258 -27.93 3.49 -5.99
CA SER A 258 -27.65 2.48 -7.02
C SER A 258 -28.52 1.23 -6.83
N PRO A 259 -29.23 0.73 -7.87
CA PRO A 259 -30.03 -0.48 -7.77
C PRO A 259 -29.17 -1.75 -7.61
N TYR A 260 -27.86 -1.67 -7.88
CA TYR A 260 -26.95 -2.81 -7.81
C TYR A 260 -26.22 -2.89 -6.47
N GLY A 261 -25.94 -4.10 -5.97
CA GLY A 261 -25.08 -4.31 -4.80
C GLY A 261 -25.75 -4.04 -3.44
N ILE A 262 -27.08 -4.11 -3.36
CA ILE A 262 -27.83 -3.88 -2.13
C ILE A 262 -27.48 -4.88 -1.02
N ASP A 263 -27.21 -6.15 -1.35
CA ASP A 263 -26.85 -7.15 -0.35
C ASP A 263 -25.49 -6.86 0.29
N THR A 264 -24.51 -6.38 -0.50
CA THR A 264 -23.21 -5.95 0.03
C THR A 264 -23.33 -4.72 0.90
N ARG A 265 -24.17 -3.75 0.53
CA ARG A 265 -24.40 -2.54 1.35
C ARG A 265 -25.07 -2.85 2.69
N ASN A 266 -25.93 -3.86 2.71
CA ASN A 266 -26.63 -4.30 3.91
C ASN A 266 -25.83 -5.34 4.71
N ALA A 267 -24.65 -5.76 4.23
CA ALA A 267 -23.81 -6.67 4.95
C ALA A 267 -23.16 -5.95 6.14
N GLU A 268 -23.14 -6.61 7.30
CA GLU A 268 -22.44 -6.13 8.48
C GLU A 268 -21.25 -7.04 8.75
N LEU A 269 -20.08 -6.45 8.97
CA LEU A 269 -18.84 -7.15 9.26
C LEU A 269 -18.20 -6.54 10.50
N ASN A 270 -18.16 -7.31 11.58
CA ASN A 270 -17.42 -6.97 12.79
C ASN A 270 -16.11 -7.74 12.77
N LEU A 271 -15.00 -7.05 12.51
CA LEU A 271 -13.66 -7.65 12.48
C LEU A 271 -13.00 -7.56 13.87
N PRO A 272 -11.90 -8.32 14.10
CA PRO A 272 -11.13 -8.22 15.33
C PRO A 272 -10.70 -6.79 15.65
N THR A 273 -10.78 -6.41 16.92
CA THR A 273 -10.45 -5.07 17.41
C THR A 273 -9.05 -4.98 18.01
N SER A 274 -8.42 -6.12 18.34
CA SER A 274 -7.03 -6.16 18.80
C SER A 274 -6.27 -7.36 18.26
N LEU A 275 -4.95 -7.22 18.19
CA LEU A 275 -4.02 -8.30 17.87
C LEU A 275 -2.81 -8.19 18.81
N ASN A 276 -2.61 -9.22 19.61
CA ASN A 276 -1.48 -9.31 20.54
C ASN A 276 -0.61 -10.50 20.15
N PHE A 277 0.70 -10.29 20.06
CA PHE A 277 1.65 -11.33 19.71
C PHE A 277 3.01 -11.04 20.33
N HIS A 278 3.86 -12.05 20.37
CA HIS A 278 5.25 -11.89 20.79
C HIS A 278 6.19 -12.56 19.80
N PHE A 279 7.44 -12.09 19.77
CA PHE A 279 8.50 -12.72 19.03
C PHE A 279 9.88 -12.47 19.64
N SER A 280 10.81 -13.34 19.34
CA SER A 280 12.25 -13.22 19.56
C SER A 280 12.97 -13.75 18.31
N LYS A 281 14.29 -13.97 18.39
CA LYS A 281 15.03 -14.62 17.31
C LYS A 281 14.57 -16.06 17.05
N SER A 282 14.10 -16.77 18.08
CA SER A 282 13.84 -18.21 18.01
C SER A 282 12.37 -18.59 18.13
N VAL A 283 11.51 -17.71 18.64
CA VAL A 283 10.10 -18.00 18.91
C VAL A 283 9.24 -16.86 18.41
N SER A 284 8.08 -17.16 17.83
CA SER A 284 7.02 -16.19 17.57
C SER A 284 5.66 -16.85 17.73
N SER A 285 4.71 -16.14 18.34
CA SER A 285 3.33 -16.62 18.48
C SER A 285 2.35 -15.47 18.61
N ILE A 286 1.14 -15.68 18.09
CA ILE A 286 -0.02 -14.86 18.44
C ILE A 286 -0.48 -15.26 19.84
N ASN A 287 -0.71 -14.27 20.68
CA ASN A 287 -1.18 -14.45 22.06
C ASN A 287 -2.70 -14.36 22.12
N GLU A 288 -3.26 -13.41 21.39
CA GLU A 288 -4.67 -13.06 21.47
C GLU A 288 -5.11 -12.35 20.20
N ILE A 289 -6.34 -12.62 19.79
CA ILE A 289 -7.09 -11.84 18.81
C ILE A 289 -8.39 -11.44 19.47
N GLY A 290 -8.52 -10.15 19.79
CA GLY A 290 -9.65 -9.65 20.57
C GLY A 290 -10.78 -9.10 19.73
N GLY A 291 -11.95 -8.98 20.35
CA GLY A 291 -13.18 -8.48 19.75
C GLY A 291 -14.15 -9.60 19.37
N ASN A 292 -15.44 -9.23 19.27
CA ASN A 292 -16.51 -10.16 18.88
C ASN A 292 -16.60 -10.21 17.36
N THR A 293 -15.86 -11.14 16.74
CA THR A 293 -15.85 -11.28 15.29
C THR A 293 -17.13 -11.94 14.82
N ASN A 294 -17.90 -11.26 13.98
CA ASN A 294 -19.17 -11.77 13.47
C ASN A 294 -19.56 -11.09 12.16
N TRP A 295 -20.52 -11.67 11.46
CA TRP A 295 -21.06 -11.10 10.24
C TRP A 295 -22.59 -11.23 10.16
N LEU A 296 -23.17 -10.39 9.30
CA LEU A 296 -24.50 -10.55 8.73
C LEU A 296 -24.35 -10.38 7.22
N VAL A 297 -24.51 -11.46 6.46
CA VAL A 297 -24.37 -11.43 4.99
C VAL A 297 -25.54 -12.21 4.40
N TYR A 298 -26.28 -11.64 3.45
CA TYR A 298 -27.46 -12.29 2.86
C TYR A 298 -28.49 -12.80 3.91
N GLY A 299 -28.70 -12.04 4.99
CA GLY A 299 -29.58 -12.45 6.10
C GLY A 299 -29.03 -13.59 6.98
N HIS A 300 -27.84 -14.10 6.69
CA HIS A 300 -27.18 -15.16 7.47
C HIS A 300 -26.21 -14.56 8.48
N LYS A 301 -26.40 -14.93 9.75
CA LYS A 301 -25.58 -14.51 10.88
C LYS A 301 -24.66 -15.65 11.28
N ALA A 302 -23.40 -15.33 11.53
CA ALA A 302 -22.47 -16.25 12.16
C ALA A 302 -21.46 -15.49 13.02
N THR A 303 -20.96 -16.16 14.04
CA THR A 303 -19.86 -15.67 14.88
C THR A 303 -18.60 -16.50 14.63
N PHE A 304 -17.45 -15.87 14.86
CA PHE A 304 -16.15 -16.46 14.62
C PHE A 304 -15.28 -16.33 15.87
N GLU A 305 -14.78 -17.46 16.36
CA GLU A 305 -13.86 -17.53 17.48
C GLU A 305 -12.48 -17.97 17.01
N TRP A 306 -11.41 -17.31 17.48
CA TRP A 306 -10.05 -17.63 17.06
C TRP A 306 -9.66 -19.06 17.49
N ASP A 307 -9.19 -19.87 16.53
CA ASP A 307 -8.76 -21.25 16.77
C ASP A 307 -7.26 -21.31 17.07
N ASN A 308 -6.87 -21.03 18.31
CA ASN A 308 -5.47 -21.05 18.72
C ASN A 308 -4.82 -22.44 18.73
N SER A 309 -5.58 -23.51 18.46
CA SER A 309 -5.05 -24.88 18.33
C SER A 309 -4.32 -25.11 16.99
N LYS A 310 -4.53 -24.23 16.01
CA LYS A 310 -3.92 -24.30 14.68
C LYS A 310 -3.03 -23.08 14.43
N PRO A 311 -1.81 -23.27 13.89
CA PRO A 311 -0.95 -22.14 13.57
C PRO A 311 -1.49 -21.37 12.34
N PRO A 312 -1.26 -20.05 12.25
CA PRO A 312 -1.49 -19.32 11.01
C PRO A 312 -0.63 -19.86 9.87
N THR A 313 -1.13 -19.76 8.65
CA THR A 313 -0.43 -20.26 7.45
C THR A 313 -0.46 -19.24 6.32
N PHE A 314 0.62 -19.15 5.55
CA PHE A 314 0.63 -18.42 4.29
C PHE A 314 -0.02 -19.26 3.19
N ASN A 315 -1.01 -18.68 2.52
CA ASN A 315 -1.63 -19.25 1.33
C ASN A 315 -1.11 -18.53 0.08
N SER A 316 -0.38 -19.25 -0.78
CA SER A 316 0.23 -18.69 -1.99
C SER A 316 -0.79 -18.30 -3.06
N GLY A 317 -1.90 -19.03 -3.18
CA GLY A 317 -2.98 -18.73 -4.11
C GLY A 317 -3.68 -17.42 -3.77
N LEU A 318 -3.91 -17.15 -2.49
CA LEU A 318 -4.49 -15.90 -2.00
C LEU A 318 -3.45 -14.79 -1.80
N ASN A 319 -2.18 -15.16 -1.69
CA ASN A 319 -1.10 -14.28 -1.27
C ASN A 319 -1.44 -13.55 0.04
N ARG A 320 -1.88 -14.32 1.04
CA ARG A 320 -2.35 -13.83 2.35
C ARG A 320 -1.93 -14.79 3.47
N ILE A 321 -1.82 -14.24 4.68
CA ILE A 321 -1.76 -15.01 5.91
C ILE A 321 -3.19 -15.37 6.32
N LEU A 322 -3.42 -16.67 6.51
CA LEU A 322 -4.68 -17.21 7.00
C LEU A 322 -4.53 -17.48 8.49
N ILE A 323 -5.36 -16.80 9.27
CA ILE A 323 -5.49 -17.03 10.70
C ILE A 323 -6.75 -17.88 10.90
N PRO A 324 -6.64 -19.03 11.58
CA PRO A 324 -7.77 -19.96 11.70
C PRO A 324 -8.80 -19.47 12.71
N PHE A 325 -10.08 -19.56 12.35
CA PHE A 325 -11.23 -19.29 13.22
C PHE A 325 -12.20 -20.48 13.15
N LYS A 326 -12.91 -20.73 14.24
CA LYS A 326 -14.09 -21.61 14.29
C LYS A 326 -15.32 -20.76 14.03
N CYS A 327 -16.15 -21.19 13.09
CA CYS A 327 -17.44 -20.56 12.79
C CYS A 327 -18.54 -21.22 13.62
N SER A 328 -19.51 -20.45 14.11
CA SER A 328 -20.71 -21.00 14.79
C SER A 328 -21.56 -21.85 13.87
N GLU A 329 -21.54 -21.55 12.57
CA GLU A 329 -22.33 -22.22 11.54
C GLU A 329 -21.46 -23.20 10.72
N GLN A 330 -22.01 -24.36 10.38
CA GLN A 330 -21.32 -25.36 9.55
C GLN A 330 -21.43 -25.07 8.05
N HIS A 331 -22.50 -24.41 7.64
CA HIS A 331 -22.81 -24.13 6.24
C HIS A 331 -23.22 -22.67 6.09
N PHE A 332 -22.88 -22.09 4.95
CA PHE A 332 -23.38 -20.78 4.58
C PHE A 332 -24.77 -20.90 3.95
N ALA A 333 -25.71 -20.04 4.35
CA ALA A 333 -27.05 -19.96 3.79
C ALA A 333 -27.33 -18.56 3.23
N VAL A 334 -28.15 -18.48 2.18
CA VAL A 334 -28.68 -17.22 1.64
C VAL A 334 -30.13 -17.13 2.08
N ASN A 335 -30.38 -16.39 3.16
CA ASN A 335 -31.72 -16.23 3.74
C ASN A 335 -32.47 -15.05 3.09
N GLU A 336 -31.73 -14.04 2.67
CA GLU A 336 -32.24 -12.85 1.98
C GLU A 336 -31.31 -12.50 0.81
N CYS A 337 -31.88 -12.27 -0.38
CA CYS A 337 -31.17 -11.72 -1.55
C CYS A 337 -32.03 -10.64 -2.17
N LYS A 338 -31.57 -9.39 -2.10
CA LYS A 338 -32.29 -8.21 -2.60
C LYS A 338 -31.69 -7.66 -3.89
N SER A 339 -30.49 -8.11 -4.26
CA SER A 339 -29.88 -7.72 -5.53
C SER A 339 -30.70 -8.28 -6.72
N PRO A 340 -30.88 -7.50 -7.79
CA PRO A 340 -31.63 -7.92 -8.98
C PRO A 340 -31.05 -9.13 -9.71
#